data_AF-A0A2S7QLZ4-F1
#
_entry.id   AF-A0A2S7QLZ4-F1
#
_cell.length_a   1.000
_cell.length_b   1.000
_cell.length_c   1.000
_cell.angle_alpha   90.00
_cell.angle_beta   90.00
_cell.angle_gamma   90.00
#
_symmetry.space_group_name_H-M   'P 1'
#
loop_
_entity.id
_entity.type
_entity.pdbx_description
1 polymer ?
#
loop_
_entity_poly.entity_id
_entity_poly.type
_entity_poly.pdbx_seq_one_letter_code
_entity_poly.pdbx_strand_id
1 'polypeptide(L)'
;MSSVFRQAARPAAFASKFSAPRFSPIASRYLSSEVRQQIDQVVSSKPVVLFMKGTPEMPQCGFSRASIQILSVQGVDPEKFAALNVLEDEGLRQGADGLVA
;
A
#
# COMPACT_ATOMS: atom_id res chain seq x y z
N MET A 1 23.17 47.60 32.04
CA MET A 1 24.28 46.63 32.00
C MET A 1 23.64 45.25 31.96
N SER A 2 23.54 44.49 30.88
CA SER A 2 24.20 44.41 29.58
C SER A 2 23.31 43.47 28.74
N SER A 3 22.54 43.96 27.76
CA SER A 3 22.83 43.83 26.33
C SER A 3 23.74 42.66 25.95
N VAL A 4 23.18 41.52 25.52
CA VAL A 4 23.68 40.76 24.36
C VAL A 4 22.48 40.05 23.68
N PHE A 5 21.93 40.73 22.68
CA PHE A 5 21.33 40.09 21.51
C PHE A 5 22.31 39.06 20.94
N ARG A 6 21.91 37.80 20.79
CA ARG A 6 22.60 36.86 19.89
C ARG A 6 21.72 36.65 18.67
N GLN A 7 21.96 37.50 17.68
CA GLN A 7 21.52 37.30 16.31
C GLN A 7 22.64 36.64 15.51
N ALA A 8 22.23 35.88 14.48
CA ALA A 8 23.01 35.27 13.39
C ALA A 8 23.73 33.94 13.75
N ALA A 9 23.76 32.92 12.91
CA ALA A 9 23.53 32.85 11.48
C ALA A 9 23.06 31.44 11.07
N ARG A 10 22.34 31.38 9.95
CA ARG A 10 21.86 30.16 9.27
C ARG A 10 23.05 29.36 8.71
N PRO A 11 23.16 28.04 8.91
CA PRO A 11 23.79 27.20 7.91
C PRO A 11 22.73 26.92 6.83
N ALA A 12 22.76 27.72 5.76
CA ALA A 12 22.10 27.40 4.52
C ALA A 12 22.89 26.29 3.79
N ALA A 13 22.84 25.04 4.29
CA ALA A 13 23.41 23.89 3.60
C ALA A 13 23.03 22.56 4.28
N PHE A 14 21.74 22.27 4.39
CA PHE A 14 21.31 20.88 4.18
C PHE A 14 20.30 20.93 3.06
N ALA A 15 20.86 21.14 1.86
CA ALA A 15 20.14 20.91 0.62
C ALA A 15 19.45 19.57 0.79
N SER A 16 18.13 19.67 0.87
CA SER A 16 17.24 18.55 0.91
C SER A 16 17.70 17.57 -0.14
N LYS A 17 18.20 16.42 0.32
CA LYS A 17 18.22 15.19 -0.47
C LYS A 17 16.77 14.75 -0.69
N PHE A 18 15.93 15.64 -1.24
CA PHE A 18 14.86 15.23 -2.13
C PHE A 18 15.60 14.58 -3.29
N SER A 19 15.97 13.31 -3.08
CA SER A 19 16.15 12.35 -4.14
C SER A 19 14.93 12.58 -5.02
N ALA A 20 15.14 13.14 -6.21
CA ALA A 20 14.10 13.20 -7.20
C ALA A 20 13.38 11.85 -7.18
N PRO A 21 12.03 11.80 -7.21
CA PRO A 21 11.38 10.53 -7.47
C PRO A 21 12.03 10.03 -8.75
N ARG A 22 12.76 8.91 -8.66
CA ARG A 22 13.09 8.17 -9.86
C ARG A 22 11.73 7.78 -10.39
N PHE A 23 11.23 8.58 -11.34
CA PHE A 23 10.26 8.12 -12.32
C PHE A 23 10.96 6.97 -13.02
N SER A 24 10.90 5.80 -12.38
CA SER A 24 11.07 4.56 -13.10
C SER A 24 10.01 4.65 -14.19
N PRO A 25 10.37 4.55 -15.48
CA PRO A 25 9.35 4.34 -16.49
C PRO A 25 8.53 3.17 -15.95
N ILE A 26 7.22 3.38 -15.89
CA ILE A 26 6.20 2.44 -15.45
C ILE A 26 6.66 1.11 -16.03
N ALA A 27 7.26 0.26 -15.20
CA ALA A 27 7.53 -1.11 -15.61
C ALA A 27 6.13 -1.62 -15.80
N SER A 28 5.70 -1.67 -17.06
CA SER A 28 4.42 -2.17 -17.48
C SER A 28 4.34 -3.54 -16.84
N ARG A 29 3.65 -3.61 -15.69
CA ARG A 29 3.53 -4.81 -14.89
C ARG A 29 2.59 -5.70 -15.69
N TYR A 30 3.17 -6.40 -16.65
CA TYR A 30 2.47 -7.35 -17.49
C TYR A 30 2.00 -8.46 -16.57
N LEU A 31 0.75 -8.36 -16.14
CA LEU A 31 0.04 -9.46 -15.55
C LEU A 31 -0.11 -10.56 -16.59
N SER A 32 0.21 -11.80 -16.22
CA SER A 32 -0.08 -12.95 -17.08
C SER A 32 -1.60 -13.07 -17.27
N SER A 33 -2.03 -13.73 -18.36
CA SER A 33 -3.44 -13.99 -18.64
C SER A 33 -4.14 -14.71 -17.49
N GLU A 34 -3.43 -15.61 -16.83
CA GLU A 34 -3.92 -16.46 -15.74
C GLU A 34 -4.18 -15.62 -14.49
N VAL A 35 -3.23 -14.75 -14.11
CA VAL A 35 -3.37 -13.87 -12.95
C VAL A 35 -4.52 -12.88 -13.15
N ARG A 36 -4.69 -12.35 -14.38
CA ARG A 36 -5.84 -11.48 -14.71
C ARG A 36 -7.16 -12.20 -14.51
N GLN A 37 -7.29 -13.42 -15.06
CA GLN A 37 -8.51 -14.21 -14.91
C GLN A 37 -8.81 -14.53 -13.44
N GLN A 38 -7.79 -14.84 -12.64
CA GLN A 38 -7.97 -15.08 -11.20
C GLN A 38 -8.45 -13.83 -10.48
N ILE A 39 -7.85 -12.67 -10.76
CA ILE A 39 -8.28 -11.39 -10.19
C ILE A 39 -9.73 -11.11 -10.60
N ASP A 40 -10.07 -11.24 -11.88
CA ASP A 40 -11.41 -11.01 -12.43
C ASP A 40 -12.47 -11.89 -11.75
N GLN A 41 -12.15 -13.17 -11.51
CA GLN A 41 -13.03 -14.09 -10.80
C GLN A 41 -13.26 -13.65 -9.36
N VAL A 42 -12.21 -13.24 -8.65
CA VAL A 42 -12.35 -12.87 -7.23
C VAL A 42 -13.05 -11.52 -7.06
N VAL A 43 -12.74 -10.51 -7.88
CA VAL A 43 -13.44 -9.22 -7.82
C VAL A 43 -14.91 -9.33 -8.21
N SER A 44 -15.27 -10.31 -9.03
CA SER A 44 -16.66 -10.61 -9.37
C SER A 44 -17.40 -11.40 -8.29
N SER A 45 -16.67 -12.02 -7.34
CA SER A 45 -17.26 -12.92 -6.34
C SER A 45 -17.91 -12.20 -5.16
N LYS A 46 -17.39 -11.04 -4.78
CA LYS A 46 -17.81 -10.27 -3.60
C LYS A 46 -17.81 -8.78 -3.91
N PRO A 47 -18.72 -7.99 -3.31
CA PRO A 47 -18.76 -6.55 -3.51
C PRO A 47 -17.53 -5.81 -2.94
N VAL A 48 -16.86 -6.40 -1.95
CA VAL A 48 -15.62 -5.85 -1.40
C VAL A 48 -14.54 -6.92 -1.41
N VAL A 49 -13.42 -6.62 -2.07
CA VAL A 49 -12.24 -7.49 -2.09
C VAL A 49 -11.04 -6.68 -1.60
N LEU A 50 -10.31 -7.22 -0.62
CA LEU A 50 -9.08 -6.64 -0.10
C LEU A 50 -7.90 -7.56 -0.41
N PHE A 51 -6.95 -7.02 -1.16
CA PHE A 51 -5.62 -7.61 -1.32
C PHE A 51 -4.75 -7.16 -0.15
N MET A 52 -4.30 -8.09 0.69
CA MET A 52 -3.55 -7.79 1.90
C MET A 52 -2.36 -8.74 2.11
N LYS A 53 -1.45 -8.35 3.01
CA LYS A 53 -0.33 -9.18 3.44
C LYS A 53 -0.74 -9.98 4.68
N GLY A 54 -0.81 -11.31 4.55
CA GLY A 54 -1.41 -12.19 5.55
C GLY A 54 -2.91 -12.35 5.35
N THR A 55 -3.60 -12.81 6.39
CA THR A 55 -5.06 -13.02 6.39
C THR A 55 -5.75 -12.04 7.35
N PRO A 56 -7.08 -11.89 7.31
CA PRO A 56 -7.82 -11.06 8.28
C PRO A 56 -7.55 -11.44 9.74
N GLU A 57 -7.36 -12.73 10.01
CA GLU A 57 -7.06 -13.29 11.34
C GLU A 57 -5.58 -13.05 11.72
N MET A 58 -4.69 -13.10 10.73
CA MET A 58 -3.25 -12.98 10.90
C MET A 58 -2.62 -11.96 9.92
N PRO A 59 -2.83 -10.65 10.14
CA PRO A 59 -2.25 -9.62 9.29
C PRO A 59 -0.74 -9.51 9.53
N GLN A 60 0.05 -9.54 8.45
CA GLN A 60 1.52 -9.54 8.51
C GLN A 60 2.15 -8.15 8.24
N CYS A 61 1.32 -7.12 8.04
CA CYS A 61 1.76 -5.74 7.80
C CYS A 61 0.87 -4.75 8.55
N GLY A 62 1.45 -3.67 9.08
CA GLY A 62 0.71 -2.62 9.80
C GLY A 62 -0.41 -1.99 8.98
N PHE A 63 -0.17 -1.77 7.68
CA PHE A 63 -1.20 -1.27 6.76
C PHE A 63 -2.35 -2.26 6.59
N SER A 64 -2.04 -3.55 6.38
CA SER A 64 -3.04 -4.61 6.24
C SER A 64 -3.90 -4.74 7.51
N ARG A 65 -3.30 -4.62 8.69
CA ARG A 65 -4.03 -4.59 9.97
C ARG A 65 -4.96 -3.37 10.08
N ALA A 66 -4.47 -2.19 9.70
CA ALA A 66 -5.28 -0.97 9.72
C ALA A 66 -6.48 -1.06 8.77
N SER A 67 -6.30 -1.58 7.55
CA SER A 67 -7.40 -1.75 6.59
C SER A 67 -8.51 -2.66 7.12
N ILE A 68 -8.16 -3.81 7.71
CA ILE A 68 -9.15 -4.71 8.33
C ILE A 68 -9.87 -4.03 9.50
N GLN A 69 -9.15 -3.28 10.33
CA GLN A 69 -9.75 -2.55 11.43
C GLN A 69 -10.74 -1.49 10.95
N ILE A 70 -10.41 -0.76 9.88
CA ILE A 70 -11.33 0.22 9.28
C ILE A 70 -12.58 -0.48 8.75
N LEU A 71 -12.44 -1.56 7.98
CA LEU A 71 -13.58 -2.31 7.45
C LEU A 71 -14.49 -2.85 8.57
N SER A 72 -13.90 -3.32 9.67
CA SER A 72 -14.64 -3.75 10.85
C SER A 72 -15.40 -2.61 11.52
N VAL A 73 -14.78 -1.43 11.70
CA VAL A 73 -15.43 -0.25 12.28
C VAL A 73 -16.56 0.28 11.39
N GLN A 74 -16.43 0.17 10.07
CA GLN A 74 -17.49 0.54 9.12
C GLN A 74 -18.64 -0.48 9.08
N GLY A 75 -18.55 -1.60 9.82
CA GLY A 75 -19.60 -2.61 9.87
C GLY A 75 -19.76 -3.38 8.57
N VAL A 76 -18.68 -3.58 7.81
CA VAL A 76 -18.73 -4.41 6.60
C VAL A 76 -19.01 -5.86 6.98
N ASP A 77 -20.08 -6.44 6.43
CA ASP A 77 -20.43 -7.83 6.66
C ASP A 77 -19.29 -8.76 6.20
N PRO A 78 -18.79 -9.68 7.06
CA PRO A 78 -17.71 -10.58 6.69
C PRO A 78 -18.07 -11.51 5.53
N GLU A 79 -19.37 -11.79 5.31
CA GLU A 79 -19.83 -12.59 4.18
C GLU A 79 -19.81 -11.83 2.84
N LYS A 80 -19.81 -10.50 2.86
CA LYS A 80 -19.76 -9.65 1.65
C LYS A 80 -18.34 -9.21 1.31
N PHE A 81 -17.38 -9.69 2.08
CA PHE A 81 -15.98 -9.32 1.99
C PHE A 81 -15.14 -10.56 1.66
N ALA A 82 -14.15 -10.41 0.80
CA ALA A 82 -13.09 -11.39 0.60
C ALA A 82 -11.72 -10.74 0.83
N ALA A 83 -10.84 -11.48 1.52
CA ALA A 83 -9.44 -11.11 1.66
C ALA A 83 -8.57 -12.11 0.88
N LEU A 84 -7.65 -11.58 0.07
CA LEU A 84 -6.65 -12.36 -0.64
C LEU A 84 -5.26 -12.03 -0.10
N ASN A 85 -4.50 -13.06 0.25
CA ASN A 85 -3.13 -12.92 0.73
C ASN A 85 -2.14 -12.82 -0.45
N VAL A 86 -1.58 -11.63 -0.67
CA VAL A 86 -0.64 -11.38 -1.78
C VAL A 86 0.75 -11.99 -1.54
N LEU A 87 1.00 -12.60 -0.38
CA LEU A 87 2.28 -13.25 -0.07
C LEU A 87 2.33 -14.70 -0.54
N GLU A 88 1.18 -15.31 -0.83
CA GLU A 88 1.08 -16.70 -1.26
C GLU A 88 1.35 -16.89 -2.76
N ASP A 89 1.16 -15.84 -3.56
CA ASP A 89 1.34 -15.89 -5.00
C ASP A 89 2.13 -14.65 -5.49
N GLU A 90 3.31 -14.90 -6.06
CA GLU A 90 4.18 -13.86 -6.61
C GLU A 90 3.57 -13.13 -7.81
N GLY A 91 2.74 -13.81 -8.61
CA GLY A 91 1.97 -13.22 -9.70
C GLY A 91 0.90 -12.26 -9.20
N LEU A 92 0.16 -12.64 -8.15
CA LEU A 92 -0.78 -11.74 -7.48
C LEU A 92 -0.06 -10.56 -6.80
N ARG A 93 1.13 -10.77 -6.23
CA ARG A 93 1.92 -9.69 -5.62
C ARG A 93 2.34 -8.65 -6.65
N GLN A 94 2.89 -9.09 -7.77
CA GLN A 94 3.28 -8.20 -8.88
C GLN A 94 2.06 -7.51 -9.49
N GLY A 95 0.92 -8.20 -9.54
CA GLY A 95 -0.36 -7.67 -9.99
C GLY A 95 -0.97 -6.62 -9.08
N ALA A 96 -1.00 -6.87 -7.78
CA ALA A 96 -1.52 -5.95 -6.78
C ALA A 96 -0.67 -4.68 -6.73
N ASP A 97 0.66 -4.79 -6.78
CA ASP A 97 1.52 -3.61 -6.92
C ASP A 97 1.21 -2.84 -8.23
N GLY A 98 0.83 -3.57 -9.28
CA GLY A 98 0.38 -3.11 -10.60
C GLY A 98 -0.91 -2.30 -10.61
N LEU A 99 -1.89 -2.78 -9.87
CA LEU A 99 -3.26 -2.28 -9.87
C LEU A 99 -3.45 -1.05 -8.98
N VAL A 100 -2.56 -0.84 -8.01
CA VAL A 100 -2.72 0.17 -6.94
C VAL A 100 -1.67 1.29 -7.04
N ALA A 101 -1.02 1.45 -8.20
CA ALA A 101 -0.10 2.55 -8.49
C ALA A 101 -0.77 3.69 -9.26
#